data_AF-A0A3B6C129-F1
#
_entry.id   AF-A0A3B6C129-F1
#
_cell.length_a   1.000
_cell.length_b   1.000
_cell.length_c   1.000
_cell.angle_alpha   90.00
_cell.angle_beta   90.00
_cell.angle_gamma   90.00
#
_symmetry.space_group_name_H-M   'P 1'
#
loop_
_entity.id
_entity.type
_entity.pdbx_description
1 polymer ?
#
loop_
_entity_poly.entity_id
_entity_poly.type
_entity_poly.pdbx_seq_one_letter_code
_entity_poly.pdbx_strand_id
1 'polypeptide(L)'
;MNCPSSSFCGVSPPVLANPRGEFAASCSTRITQKVHFFGSRSSSQIIYSPTSSHLSRRAVIALAGKKSWDIGRFAKTLFFFNGPPNPLKIVESIMSSITASAPTEAPKKAETSDVVLVTGATGGVGRRVVDVLRKNGVPVRVLVRNAEKARTMLGPDVDLIIGDVTKGDTLDPKYFKGIKKVINAVSVIVGPKEGDTPDRQKYSQGIKFFEPEIKGPSPEMVEYLGMQNLINAVKESVGLSEGKLLFGFKGNLCGKFVWGALDDVVMGGVSESAFQIQPTGSETGEATGLFKGTVSTSNNGGFTSIRTKNFTVPEDLSPYDGVELRVKGDGRRYKLIIRTSYEWDTIGYTASFDTTKGEWQSVRIPFSSLIPVFRARTATDAPPFDASNITALQLMFSKFEYDGKLNPTFAEGQFELPFSSIRAYINEPITPRFVHVSSAGVTRPERPGLDLSKQPPAVRMNKELGSILTYKLKA
;
A
#
# COMPACT_ATOMS: atom_id res chain seq x y z
N MET A 1 -51.45 -44.18 22.02
CA MET A 1 -52.50 -44.23 20.98
C MET A 1 -51.82 -44.20 19.62
N ASN A 2 -52.16 -45.17 18.77
CA ASN A 2 -52.01 -45.26 17.30
C ASN A 2 -50.77 -44.68 16.59
N CYS A 3 -49.88 -45.60 16.18
CA CYS A 3 -49.32 -45.66 14.81
C CYS A 3 -50.38 -46.31 13.86
N PRO A 4 -50.10 -46.58 12.56
CA PRO A 4 -49.04 -46.12 11.63
C PRO A 4 -49.68 -45.33 10.44
N SER A 5 -49.07 -44.96 9.31
CA SER A 5 -48.51 -45.75 8.18
C SER A 5 -48.39 -44.77 6.97
N SER A 6 -47.73 -45.00 5.82
CA SER A 6 -46.61 -45.86 5.40
C SER A 6 -46.25 -45.52 3.92
N SER A 7 -44.95 -45.40 3.58
CA SER A 7 -44.22 -45.97 2.38
C SER A 7 -44.91 -46.07 0.98
N PHE A 8 -44.23 -45.95 -0.18
CA PHE A 8 -43.05 -46.74 -0.64
C PHE A 8 -42.35 -46.14 -1.90
N CYS A 9 -41.21 -46.75 -2.28
CA CYS A 9 -40.40 -46.70 -3.52
C CYS A 9 -41.16 -46.64 -4.87
N GLY A 10 -40.54 -46.37 -6.04
CA GLY A 10 -39.14 -46.13 -6.44
C GLY A 10 -38.89 -46.41 -7.95
N VAL A 11 -37.64 -46.73 -8.33
CA VAL A 11 -37.21 -47.37 -9.62
C VAL A 11 -36.97 -46.48 -10.87
N SER A 12 -35.87 -46.78 -11.57
CA SER A 12 -35.48 -46.46 -12.97
C SER A 12 -34.76 -47.71 -13.55
N PRO A 13 -34.28 -47.79 -14.82
CA PRO A 13 -34.34 -46.89 -15.99
C PRO A 13 -35.00 -47.68 -17.19
N PRO A 14 -34.45 -48.02 -18.39
CA PRO A 14 -33.48 -47.38 -19.32
C PRO A 14 -33.80 -47.46 -20.86
N VAL A 15 -32.93 -46.86 -21.70
CA VAL A 15 -32.64 -47.09 -23.16
C VAL A 15 -33.72 -46.85 -24.24
N LEU A 16 -33.45 -45.93 -25.20
CA LEU A 16 -33.29 -46.24 -26.65
C LEU A 16 -32.84 -45.01 -27.48
N ALA A 17 -32.25 -45.27 -28.65
CA ALA A 17 -31.60 -44.28 -29.52
C ALA A 17 -31.99 -44.45 -31.01
N ASN A 18 -31.46 -43.56 -31.88
CA ASN A 18 -31.45 -43.66 -33.36
C ASN A 18 -32.78 -43.31 -34.08
N PRO A 19 -32.81 -43.10 -35.43
CA PRO A 19 -32.00 -42.15 -36.21
C PRO A 19 -32.81 -41.34 -37.27
N ARG A 20 -32.11 -40.45 -38.00
CA ARG A 20 -32.32 -40.01 -39.40
C ARG A 20 -33.73 -40.04 -40.03
N GLY A 21 -34.17 -38.88 -40.53
CA GLY A 21 -35.29 -38.77 -41.48
C GLY A 21 -35.35 -37.43 -42.20
N GLU A 22 -34.53 -37.25 -43.25
CA GLU A 22 -34.73 -36.20 -44.25
C GLU A 22 -35.84 -36.63 -45.23
N PHE A 23 -36.75 -35.72 -45.61
CA PHE A 23 -36.94 -35.18 -46.97
C PHE A 23 -38.32 -34.55 -47.22
N ALA A 24 -38.31 -33.55 -48.12
CA ALA A 24 -39.39 -33.04 -48.99
C ALA A 24 -40.79 -32.73 -48.37
N ALA A 25 -41.25 -31.48 -48.26
CA ALA A 25 -41.49 -30.43 -49.28
C ALA A 25 -42.81 -30.58 -50.07
N SER A 26 -43.68 -29.57 -49.94
CA SER A 26 -44.68 -29.18 -50.96
C SER A 26 -45.19 -27.75 -50.69
N CYS A 27 -45.11 -26.93 -51.74
CA CYS A 27 -46.05 -25.88 -52.20
C CYS A 27 -47.13 -25.35 -51.22
N SER A 28 -47.47 -24.06 -51.12
CA SER A 28 -47.30 -22.86 -51.96
C SER A 28 -48.63 -22.11 -51.87
N THR A 29 -48.65 -20.89 -51.35
CA THR A 29 -49.62 -19.86 -51.78
C THR A 29 -48.98 -18.49 -51.70
N ARG A 30 -49.10 -17.71 -52.78
CA ARG A 30 -48.76 -16.29 -52.81
C ARG A 30 -49.93 -15.50 -52.27
N ILE A 31 -49.71 -14.59 -51.32
CA ILE A 31 -50.53 -13.37 -51.19
C ILE A 31 -49.58 -12.18 -51.06
N THR A 32 -49.74 -11.22 -51.97
CA THR A 32 -49.06 -9.93 -51.97
C THR A 32 -49.88 -8.89 -51.21
N GLN A 33 -49.29 -8.20 -50.24
CA GLN A 33 -49.65 -6.81 -49.93
C GLN A 33 -48.37 -5.98 -49.70
N LYS A 34 -48.39 -4.73 -50.21
CA LYS A 34 -47.28 -3.78 -50.14
C LYS A 34 -47.29 -3.05 -48.79
N VAL A 35 -46.11 -2.80 -48.24
CA VAL A 35 -45.84 -1.62 -47.40
C VAL A 35 -44.51 -1.00 -47.86
N HIS A 36 -44.43 0.33 -47.86
CA HIS A 36 -43.31 1.08 -48.44
C HIS A 36 -42.08 1.14 -47.52
N PHE A 37 -40.91 1.29 -48.14
CA PHE A 37 -39.60 1.45 -47.49
C PHE A 37 -39.38 2.83 -46.88
N PHE A 38 -38.61 2.89 -45.79
CA PHE A 38 -37.61 3.95 -45.56
C PHE A 38 -36.33 3.33 -44.97
N GLY A 39 -35.18 3.65 -45.58
CA GLY A 39 -33.84 3.24 -45.10
C GLY A 39 -33.37 4.04 -43.88
N SER A 40 -32.26 3.69 -43.22
CA SER A 40 -31.02 3.22 -43.84
C SER A 40 -30.23 2.18 -43.02
N ARG A 41 -29.66 1.20 -43.72
CA ARG A 41 -28.44 0.48 -43.32
C ARG A 41 -27.59 0.33 -44.57
N SER A 42 -26.33 0.79 -44.51
CA SER A 42 -25.36 0.52 -45.56
C SER A 42 -24.87 -0.92 -45.42
N SER A 43 -25.29 -1.80 -46.33
CA SER A 43 -24.71 -3.13 -46.52
C SER A 43 -23.88 -3.14 -47.80
N SER A 44 -22.72 -3.78 -47.74
CA SER A 44 -21.74 -3.82 -48.83
C SER A 44 -22.32 -4.48 -50.08
N GLN A 45 -22.18 -3.85 -51.24
CA GLN A 45 -22.55 -4.44 -52.52
C GLN A 45 -21.65 -5.65 -52.84
N ILE A 46 -22.27 -6.80 -53.08
CA ILE A 46 -21.63 -7.95 -53.74
C ILE A 46 -22.09 -7.94 -55.19
N ILE A 47 -21.16 -7.68 -56.11
CA ILE A 47 -21.42 -7.81 -57.56
C ILE A 47 -21.12 -9.26 -57.94
N TYR A 48 -22.10 -9.95 -58.49
CA TYR A 48 -21.93 -11.28 -59.08
C TYR A 48 -21.96 -11.15 -60.61
N SER A 49 -20.96 -11.74 -61.28
CA SER A 49 -20.95 -11.91 -62.73
C SER A 49 -20.68 -13.39 -63.04
N PRO A 50 -21.55 -14.08 -63.79
CA PRO A 50 -21.35 -15.50 -64.09
C PRO A 50 -20.53 -15.67 -65.38
N THR A 51 -19.38 -16.35 -65.29
CA THR A 51 -18.87 -17.29 -66.33
C THR A 51 -17.51 -17.88 -65.91
N SER A 52 -17.14 -18.98 -66.55
CA SER A 52 -15.86 -19.71 -66.44
C SER A 52 -15.66 -20.58 -65.19
N SER A 53 -15.78 -21.88 -65.42
CA SER A 53 -15.40 -22.96 -64.52
C SER A 53 -13.89 -23.17 -64.46
N HIS A 54 -13.25 -22.94 -63.31
CA HIS A 54 -12.01 -23.64 -62.93
C HIS A 54 -11.87 -23.71 -61.40
N LEU A 55 -11.84 -24.93 -60.86
CA LEU A 55 -11.64 -25.20 -59.43
C LEU A 55 -10.17 -24.94 -59.03
N SER A 56 -9.87 -23.75 -58.50
CA SER A 56 -8.63 -23.52 -57.74
C SER A 56 -8.92 -23.48 -56.25
N ARG A 57 -8.21 -24.30 -55.45
CA ARG A 57 -8.24 -24.21 -53.98
C ARG A 57 -7.50 -22.94 -53.53
N ARG A 58 -8.17 -21.78 -53.54
CA ARG A 58 -7.69 -20.60 -52.81
C ARG A 58 -7.94 -20.78 -51.32
N ALA A 59 -6.88 -20.75 -50.52
CA ALA A 59 -6.99 -20.65 -49.07
C ALA A 59 -7.70 -19.35 -48.70
N VAL A 60 -8.77 -19.45 -47.89
CA VAL A 60 -9.48 -18.28 -47.36
C VAL A 60 -8.66 -17.70 -46.22
N ILE A 61 -7.74 -16.79 -46.56
CA ILE A 61 -7.06 -15.95 -45.56
C ILE A 61 -8.06 -14.86 -45.16
N ALA A 62 -8.76 -15.09 -44.05
CA ALA A 62 -9.54 -14.06 -43.39
C ALA A 62 -8.59 -13.02 -42.78
N LEU A 63 -8.24 -11.99 -43.56
CA LEU A 63 -7.60 -10.79 -43.04
C LEU A 63 -8.57 -10.08 -42.10
N ALA A 64 -8.43 -10.34 -40.79
CA ALA A 64 -9.09 -9.56 -39.77
C ALA A 64 -8.64 -8.09 -39.92
N GLY A 65 -9.56 -7.25 -40.40
CA GLY A 65 -9.26 -5.84 -40.65
C GLY A 65 -8.76 -5.18 -39.37
N LYS A 66 -7.56 -4.58 -39.42
CA LYS A 66 -7.05 -3.76 -38.32
C LYS A 66 -8.07 -2.68 -38.01
N LYS A 67 -8.49 -2.58 -36.74
CA LYS A 67 -9.34 -1.47 -36.29
C LYS A 67 -8.54 -0.18 -36.35
N SER A 68 -9.19 0.95 -36.62
CA SER A 68 -8.54 2.27 -36.64
C SER A 68 -7.88 2.56 -35.28
N TRP A 69 -6.60 2.93 -35.28
CA TRP A 69 -5.89 3.32 -34.07
C TRP A 69 -6.34 4.72 -33.59
N ASP A 70 -6.66 4.84 -32.31
CA ASP A 70 -7.08 6.11 -31.70
C ASP A 70 -5.88 6.95 -31.25
N ILE A 71 -5.32 7.70 -32.21
CA ILE A 71 -4.24 8.68 -31.99
C ILE A 71 -4.67 9.77 -30.98
N GLY A 72 -5.96 10.13 -30.96
CA GLY A 72 -6.50 11.15 -30.04
C GLY A 72 -6.45 10.69 -28.59
N ARG A 73 -6.81 9.44 -28.31
CA ARG A 73 -6.70 8.82 -26.98
C ARG A 73 -5.25 8.61 -26.57
N PHE A 74 -4.37 8.19 -27.49
CA PHE A 74 -2.92 8.13 -27.23
C PHE A 74 -2.36 9.51 -26.80
N ALA A 75 -2.70 10.57 -27.52
CA ALA A 75 -2.30 11.94 -27.17
C ALA A 75 -2.88 12.40 -25.81
N LYS A 76 -4.14 12.05 -25.50
CA LYS A 76 -4.76 12.32 -24.19
C LYS A 76 -4.02 11.61 -23.05
N THR A 77 -3.66 10.34 -23.21
CA THR A 77 -2.87 9.59 -22.21
C THR A 77 -1.51 10.25 -21.99
N LEU A 78 -0.76 10.55 -23.06
CA LEU A 78 0.52 11.27 -22.96
C LEU A 78 0.39 12.61 -22.22
N PHE A 79 -0.59 13.44 -22.61
CA PHE A 79 -0.81 14.75 -22.00
C PHE A 79 -1.20 14.66 -20.52
N PHE A 80 -2.03 13.68 -20.15
CA PHE A 80 -2.46 13.49 -18.77
C PHE A 80 -1.28 13.22 -17.82
N PHE A 81 -0.31 12.41 -18.24
CA PHE A 81 0.81 12.00 -17.38
C PHE A 81 2.07 12.88 -17.53
N ASN A 82 2.37 13.37 -18.74
CA ASN A 82 3.62 14.09 -19.03
C ASN A 82 3.44 15.61 -19.24
N GLY A 83 2.20 16.12 -19.27
CA GLY A 83 1.90 17.53 -19.55
C GLY A 83 1.96 17.89 -21.04
N PRO A 84 2.01 19.20 -21.40
CA PRO A 84 2.09 19.63 -22.78
C PRO A 84 3.35 19.07 -23.48
N PRO A 85 3.24 18.56 -24.71
CA PRO A 85 4.29 17.76 -25.32
C PRO A 85 5.53 18.58 -25.69
N ASN A 86 6.70 18.08 -25.30
CA ASN A 86 7.92 18.28 -26.09
C ASN A 86 8.06 17.06 -27.03
N PRO A 87 7.67 17.16 -28.32
CA PRO A 87 7.50 15.99 -29.18
C PRO A 87 8.81 15.25 -29.48
N LEU A 88 9.97 15.93 -29.43
CA LEU A 88 11.27 15.34 -29.77
C LEU A 88 11.70 14.26 -28.75
N LYS A 89 11.60 14.55 -27.45
CA LYS A 89 11.94 13.58 -26.38
C LYS A 89 11.06 12.33 -26.40
N ILE A 90 9.81 12.44 -26.86
CA ILE A 90 8.82 11.36 -26.84
C ILE A 90 9.13 10.34 -27.94
N VAL A 91 9.41 10.79 -29.17
CA VAL A 91 9.74 9.90 -30.29
C VAL A 91 11.09 9.22 -30.05
N GLU A 92 12.08 9.94 -29.53
CA GLU A 92 13.37 9.36 -29.16
C GLU A 92 13.26 8.28 -28.07
N SER A 93 12.45 8.49 -27.02
CA SER A 93 12.23 7.49 -25.96
C SER A 93 11.54 6.22 -26.47
N ILE A 94 10.57 6.36 -27.38
CA ILE A 94 9.85 5.22 -27.97
C ILE A 94 10.73 4.44 -28.97
N MET A 95 11.60 5.12 -29.74
CA MET A 95 12.43 4.50 -30.78
C MET A 95 13.79 3.97 -30.28
N SER A 96 14.45 4.66 -29.34
CA SER A 96 15.77 4.25 -28.80
C SER A 96 15.70 3.05 -27.86
N SER A 97 14.54 2.79 -27.25
CA SER A 97 14.31 1.64 -26.36
C SER A 97 14.16 0.29 -27.10
N ILE A 98 14.60 0.21 -28.36
CA ILE A 98 14.71 -1.03 -29.16
C ILE A 98 16.14 -1.60 -29.12
N THR A 99 17.16 -0.82 -28.75
CA THR A 99 18.58 -1.25 -28.81
C THR A 99 19.44 -0.95 -27.57
N ALA A 100 18.91 -0.31 -26.52
CA ALA A 100 19.70 0.03 -25.33
C ALA A 100 19.76 -1.09 -24.28
N SER A 101 20.96 -1.63 -24.03
CA SER A 101 21.30 -2.43 -22.84
C SER A 101 21.36 -1.55 -21.58
N ALA A 102 20.91 -2.06 -20.43
CA ALA A 102 20.84 -1.30 -19.18
C ALA A 102 22.24 -0.92 -18.62
N PRO A 103 22.36 0.19 -17.87
CA PRO A 103 23.62 0.57 -17.22
C PRO A 103 23.98 -0.37 -16.06
N THR A 104 25.27 -0.69 -15.95
CA THR A 104 25.80 -1.61 -14.94
C THR A 104 26.31 -0.85 -13.72
N GLU A 105 25.47 -0.67 -12.70
CA GLU A 105 25.95 -0.38 -11.35
C GLU A 105 24.98 -0.91 -10.29
N ALA A 106 25.43 -1.91 -9.52
CA ALA A 106 24.60 -2.57 -8.52
C ALA A 106 24.58 -1.76 -7.21
N PRO A 107 23.42 -1.27 -6.74
CA PRO A 107 23.32 -0.69 -5.41
C PRO A 107 23.61 -1.77 -4.36
N LYS A 108 24.41 -1.43 -3.34
CA LYS A 108 24.62 -2.33 -2.20
C LYS A 108 23.28 -2.67 -1.58
N LYS A 109 23.08 -3.96 -1.29
CA LYS A 109 21.93 -4.55 -0.59
C LYS A 109 21.50 -3.63 0.56
N ALA A 110 20.35 -2.98 0.40
CA ALA A 110 19.75 -2.16 1.45
C ALA A 110 19.22 -3.09 2.55
N GLU A 111 20.11 -3.55 3.42
CA GLU A 111 19.71 -4.17 4.68
C GLU A 111 19.00 -3.09 5.49
N THR A 112 17.67 -3.17 5.53
CA THR A 112 16.79 -2.25 6.27
C THR A 112 16.91 -2.53 7.76
N SER A 113 18.09 -2.21 8.29
CA SER A 113 18.46 -2.43 9.68
C SER A 113 17.41 -1.83 10.59
N ASP A 114 16.82 -2.65 11.45
CA ASP A 114 15.74 -2.27 12.38
C ASP A 114 16.29 -1.37 13.51
N VAL A 115 16.65 -0.12 13.18
CA VAL A 115 17.25 0.82 14.13
C VAL A 115 16.27 1.11 15.26
N VAL A 116 16.73 0.92 16.50
CA VAL A 116 16.01 1.27 17.71
C VAL A 116 16.43 2.66 18.17
N LEU A 117 15.46 3.56 18.30
CA LEU A 117 15.67 4.84 18.98
C LEU A 117 15.58 4.64 20.49
N VAL A 118 16.58 5.11 21.24
CA VAL A 118 16.48 5.26 22.69
C VAL A 118 16.49 6.75 23.05
N THR A 119 15.41 7.23 23.66
CA THR A 119 15.36 8.57 24.24
C THR A 119 15.64 8.49 25.75
N GLY A 120 16.21 9.56 26.33
CA GLY A 120 16.67 9.50 27.72
C GLY A 120 17.93 8.63 27.92
N ALA A 121 18.68 8.36 26.85
CA ALA A 121 19.86 7.48 26.84
C ALA A 121 20.97 7.88 27.83
N THR A 122 21.11 9.17 28.17
CA THR A 122 22.05 9.63 29.22
C THR A 122 21.51 9.50 30.65
N GLY A 123 20.30 8.94 30.82
CA GLY A 123 19.67 8.62 32.10
C GLY A 123 19.96 7.20 32.57
N GLY A 124 19.61 6.89 33.83
CA GLY A 124 19.96 5.60 34.45
C GLY A 124 19.32 4.36 33.79
N VAL A 125 18.08 4.49 33.31
CA VAL A 125 17.39 3.42 32.56
C VAL A 125 17.83 3.40 31.11
N GLY A 126 17.76 4.54 30.42
CA GLY A 126 18.10 4.65 29.00
C GLY A 126 19.51 4.14 28.67
N ARG A 127 20.51 4.43 29.52
CA ARG A 127 21.88 3.90 29.32
C ARG A 127 21.89 2.36 29.31
N ARG A 128 21.25 1.73 30.30
CA ARG A 128 21.17 0.26 30.39
C ARG A 128 20.45 -0.36 29.18
N VAL A 129 19.45 0.33 28.64
CA VAL A 129 18.78 -0.08 27.40
C VAL A 129 19.74 -0.03 26.21
N VAL A 130 20.51 1.05 26.05
CA VAL A 130 21.55 1.17 25.00
C VAL A 130 22.61 0.07 25.15
N ASP A 131 23.10 -0.17 26.37
CA ASP A 131 24.09 -1.21 26.65
C ASP A 131 23.57 -2.61 26.26
N VAL A 132 22.32 -2.94 26.62
CA VAL A 132 21.69 -4.22 26.28
C VAL A 132 21.46 -4.37 24.78
N LEU A 133 20.94 -3.34 24.10
CA LEU A 133 20.70 -3.39 22.65
C LEU A 133 22.00 -3.61 21.88
N ARG A 134 23.05 -2.83 22.21
CA ARG A 134 24.38 -2.97 21.59
C ARG A 134 25.01 -4.34 21.86
N LYS A 135 24.90 -4.87 23.08
CA LYS A 135 25.37 -6.23 23.41
C LYS A 135 24.70 -7.32 22.58
N ASN A 136 23.45 -7.10 22.15
CA ASN A 136 22.71 -8.02 21.27
C ASN A 136 22.87 -7.70 19.77
N GLY A 137 23.81 -6.82 19.39
CA GLY A 137 24.05 -6.45 17.99
C GLY A 137 22.93 -5.63 17.34
N VAL A 138 21.98 -5.10 18.13
CA VAL A 138 20.88 -4.29 17.62
C VAL A 138 21.39 -2.86 17.35
N PRO A 139 21.21 -2.30 16.14
CA PRO A 139 21.58 -0.91 15.85
C PRO A 139 20.78 0.08 16.71
N VAL A 140 21.49 1.01 17.35
CA VAL A 140 20.90 2.00 18.26
C VAL A 140 21.25 3.41 17.82
N ARG A 141 20.22 4.25 17.71
CA ARG A 141 20.33 5.71 17.62
C ARG A 141 19.77 6.32 18.90
N VAL A 142 20.34 7.42 19.40
CA VAL A 142 19.88 8.04 20.66
C VAL A 142 19.51 9.50 20.49
N LEU A 143 18.39 9.92 21.10
CA LEU A 143 17.97 11.33 21.16
C LEU A 143 18.59 11.99 22.40
N VAL A 144 19.41 13.02 22.19
CA VAL A 144 20.16 13.71 23.24
C VAL A 144 20.19 15.22 23.08
N ARG A 145 20.22 15.93 24.22
CA ARG A 145 20.31 17.40 24.26
C ARG A 145 21.73 17.95 24.18
N ASN A 146 22.72 17.14 24.55
CA ASN A 146 24.14 17.49 24.54
C ASN A 146 24.93 16.30 24.01
N ALA A 147 25.62 16.50 22.89
CA ALA A 147 26.34 15.44 22.16
C ALA A 147 27.63 15.00 22.86
N GLU A 148 28.38 15.93 23.46
CA GLU A 148 29.64 15.64 24.17
C GLU A 148 29.38 14.71 25.36
N LYS A 149 28.42 15.07 26.22
CA LYS A 149 27.97 14.24 27.34
C LYS A 149 27.50 12.86 26.87
N ALA A 150 26.81 12.79 25.74
CA ALA A 150 26.39 11.51 25.17
C ALA A 150 27.59 10.65 24.75
N ARG A 151 28.56 11.21 24.01
CA ARG A 151 29.78 10.48 23.60
C ARG A 151 30.64 10.06 24.80
N THR A 152 30.78 10.91 25.81
CA THR A 152 31.50 10.56 27.06
C THR A 152 30.81 9.44 27.84
N MET A 153 29.47 9.37 27.83
CA MET A 153 28.70 8.36 28.58
C MET A 153 28.43 7.06 27.82
N LEU A 154 28.37 7.09 26.49
CA LEU A 154 27.94 6.00 25.63
C LEU A 154 29.01 5.55 24.61
N GLY A 155 30.15 6.23 24.54
CA GLY A 155 31.21 5.95 23.56
C GLY A 155 31.19 6.91 22.37
N PRO A 156 32.34 7.12 21.69
CA PRO A 156 32.48 8.10 20.62
C PRO A 156 31.74 7.71 19.33
N ASP A 157 31.39 6.43 19.17
CA ASP A 157 30.77 5.81 18.00
C ASP A 157 29.23 5.86 18.00
N VAL A 158 28.61 6.37 19.07
CA VAL A 158 27.15 6.39 19.21
C VAL A 158 26.48 7.26 18.14
N ASP A 159 25.44 6.72 17.51
CA ASP A 159 24.61 7.43 16.53
C ASP A 159 23.61 8.35 17.27
N LEU A 160 23.56 9.63 16.86
CA LEU A 160 22.93 10.71 17.62
C LEU A 160 21.87 11.45 16.80
N ILE A 161 20.72 11.69 17.42
CA ILE A 161 19.84 12.81 17.07
C ILE A 161 20.02 13.87 18.16
N ILE A 162 20.36 15.10 17.76
CA ILE A 162 20.42 16.23 18.69
C ILE A 162 19.04 16.90 18.73
N GLY A 163 18.43 16.93 19.91
CA GLY A 163 17.10 17.52 20.11
C GLY A 163 16.65 17.48 21.58
N ASP A 164 15.64 18.27 21.91
CA ASP A 164 15.02 18.33 23.22
C ASP A 164 13.53 18.01 23.09
N VAL A 165 13.03 17.00 23.79
CA VAL A 165 11.60 16.64 23.71
C VAL A 165 10.67 17.76 24.19
N THR A 166 11.17 18.66 25.04
CA THR A 166 10.41 19.85 25.48
C THR A 166 10.25 20.91 24.39
N LYS A 167 10.90 20.73 23.24
CA LYS A 167 10.97 21.67 22.11
C LYS A 167 10.71 20.93 20.79
N GLY A 168 9.44 20.85 20.39
CA GLY A 168 9.00 20.07 19.21
C GLY A 168 9.64 20.54 17.88
N ASP A 169 10.00 21.81 17.77
CA ASP A 169 10.77 22.40 16.67
C ASP A 169 12.17 21.80 16.50
N THR A 170 12.74 21.22 17.56
CA THR A 170 14.04 20.51 17.49
C THR A 170 13.91 19.04 17.05
N LEU A 171 12.69 18.52 16.90
CA LEU A 171 12.43 17.11 16.55
C LEU A 171 11.98 16.96 15.09
N ASP A 172 12.75 17.48 14.13
CA ASP A 172 12.46 17.34 12.70
C ASP A 172 12.33 15.85 12.29
N PRO A 173 11.16 15.40 11.77
CA PRO A 173 10.92 14.01 11.37
C PRO A 173 11.97 13.40 10.44
N LYS A 174 12.71 14.21 9.66
CA LYS A 174 13.74 13.71 8.74
C LYS A 174 14.87 12.95 9.46
N TYR A 175 15.20 13.33 10.70
CA TYR A 175 16.23 12.65 11.49
C TYR A 175 15.78 11.29 12.03
N PHE A 176 14.46 11.07 12.06
CA PHE A 176 13.86 9.84 12.54
C PHE A 176 13.64 8.78 11.46
N LYS A 177 13.89 9.10 10.18
CA LYS A 177 13.78 8.13 9.07
C LYS A 177 14.58 6.85 9.33
N GLY A 178 13.96 5.70 9.05
CA GLY A 178 14.52 4.36 9.26
C GLY A 178 14.40 3.82 10.69
N ILE A 179 13.91 4.62 11.64
CA ILE A 179 13.62 4.17 13.00
C ILE A 179 12.28 3.45 13.00
N LYS A 180 12.32 2.12 13.06
CA LYS A 180 11.10 1.31 13.15
C LYS A 180 10.64 1.05 14.59
N LYS A 181 11.47 1.29 15.60
CA LYS A 181 11.19 0.99 17.01
C LYS A 181 11.71 2.10 17.93
N VAL A 182 10.96 2.45 18.96
CA VAL A 182 11.32 3.48 19.94
C VAL A 182 11.19 2.94 21.36
N ILE A 183 12.22 3.15 22.19
CA ILE A 183 12.16 2.96 23.63
C ILE A 183 12.28 4.34 24.29
N ASN A 184 11.16 4.86 24.78
CA ASN A 184 11.08 6.15 25.44
C ASN A 184 11.35 6.03 26.94
N ALA A 185 12.59 6.32 27.33
CA ALA A 185 13.05 6.38 28.73
C ALA A 185 13.37 7.82 29.19
N VAL A 186 12.78 8.83 28.54
CA VAL A 186 12.77 10.20 29.08
C VAL A 186 11.92 10.24 30.34
N SER A 187 12.41 10.97 31.35
CA SER A 187 11.65 11.40 32.51
C SER A 187 12.31 12.66 33.09
N VAL A 188 11.56 13.43 33.87
CA VAL A 188 12.05 14.59 34.61
C VAL A 188 13.11 14.18 35.63
N ILE A 189 14.09 15.05 35.87
CA ILE A 189 15.16 14.80 36.84
C ILE A 189 14.65 15.21 38.22
N VAL A 190 14.51 14.24 39.13
CA VAL A 190 14.26 14.49 40.56
C VAL A 190 15.59 14.45 41.30
N GLY A 191 15.88 15.48 42.09
CA GLY A 191 17.12 15.57 42.87
C GLY A 191 16.90 16.23 44.23
N PRO A 192 17.83 16.08 45.17
CA PRO A 192 17.75 16.74 46.48
C PRO A 192 17.85 18.28 46.34
N LYS A 193 17.11 19.03 47.17
CA LYS A 193 17.25 20.50 47.27
C LYS A 193 18.67 20.91 47.65
N GLU A 194 19.21 20.31 48.72
CA GLU A 194 20.54 20.59 49.29
C GLU A 194 21.74 20.18 48.41
N GLY A 195 21.50 19.65 47.20
CA GLY A 195 22.55 19.08 46.36
C GLY A 195 22.84 17.60 46.68
N ASP A 196 23.59 16.96 45.79
CA ASP A 196 23.97 15.55 45.91
C ASP A 196 25.48 15.48 46.20
N THR A 197 25.91 14.63 47.13
CA THR A 197 27.35 14.39 47.33
C THR A 197 27.91 13.62 46.12
N PRO A 198 29.22 13.73 45.81
CA PRO A 198 29.82 13.03 44.66
C PRO A 198 29.52 11.52 44.64
N ASP A 199 29.49 10.89 45.82
CA ASP A 199 29.21 9.46 46.00
C ASP A 199 27.72 9.07 45.91
N ARG A 200 26.83 10.06 45.73
CA ARG A 200 25.36 9.93 45.66
C ARG A 200 24.75 9.18 46.85
N GLN A 201 25.17 9.54 48.06
CA GLN A 201 24.80 8.86 49.31
C GLN A 201 23.28 8.76 49.53
N LYS A 202 22.45 9.58 48.85
CA LYS A 202 20.98 9.45 48.82
C LYS A 202 20.44 8.09 48.31
N TYR A 203 21.24 7.34 47.53
CA TYR A 203 20.88 5.97 47.11
C TYR A 203 21.44 4.89 48.05
N SER A 204 22.36 5.26 48.94
CA SER A 204 22.99 4.38 49.92
C SER A 204 22.22 4.42 51.25
N GLN A 205 21.10 3.68 51.25
CA GLN A 205 20.38 3.16 52.43
C GLN A 205 20.37 4.03 53.72
N GLY A 206 19.27 4.75 53.92
CA GLY A 206 18.56 4.71 55.22
C GLY A 206 18.76 5.84 56.23
N ILE A 207 19.83 6.64 56.15
CA ILE A 207 20.17 7.58 57.25
C ILE A 207 19.58 8.99 57.07
N LYS A 208 19.50 9.52 55.84
CA LYS A 208 18.93 10.86 55.57
C LYS A 208 17.94 10.85 54.41
N PHE A 209 16.68 11.20 54.69
CA PHE A 209 15.71 11.54 53.66
C PHE A 209 15.99 12.98 53.21
N PHE A 210 16.53 13.14 52.01
CA PHE A 210 16.70 14.46 51.40
C PHE A 210 15.38 14.90 50.78
N GLU A 211 14.97 16.14 51.03
CA GLU A 211 13.77 16.69 50.40
C GLU A 211 13.99 16.78 48.87
N PRO A 212 13.16 16.11 48.06
CA PRO A 212 13.31 16.11 46.61
C PRO A 212 12.69 17.35 45.97
N GLU A 213 13.27 17.77 44.85
CA GLU A 213 12.71 18.77 43.95
C GLU A 213 12.92 18.40 42.48
N ILE A 214 12.17 19.06 41.60
CA ILE A 214 12.33 18.96 40.15
C ILE A 214 13.53 19.80 39.71
N LYS A 215 14.46 19.16 38.99
CA LYS A 215 15.65 19.81 38.42
C LYS A 215 15.46 19.99 36.90
N GLY A 216 15.25 21.23 36.47
CA GLY A 216 15.06 21.58 35.05
C GLY A 216 13.59 21.83 34.68
N PRO A 217 13.16 21.52 33.43
CA PRO A 217 11.79 21.75 32.99
C PRO A 217 10.74 21.01 33.83
N SER A 218 9.52 21.54 33.88
CA SER A 218 8.43 20.98 34.68
C SER A 218 8.01 19.58 34.20
N PRO A 219 7.36 18.75 35.04
CA PRO A 219 6.89 17.44 34.63
C PRO A 219 5.88 17.49 33.48
N GLU A 220 5.06 18.55 33.36
CA GLU A 220 4.18 18.74 32.20
C GLU A 220 4.97 18.83 30.88
N MET A 221 6.03 19.63 30.87
CA MET A 221 6.87 19.83 29.69
C MET A 221 7.60 18.55 29.27
N VAL A 222 8.01 17.72 30.23
CA VAL A 222 8.85 16.53 29.98
C VAL A 222 8.03 15.27 29.75
N GLU A 223 7.08 14.97 30.65
CA GLU A 223 6.36 13.70 30.69
C GLU A 223 5.17 13.71 29.72
N TYR A 224 4.40 14.80 29.68
CA TYR A 224 3.22 14.93 28.82
C TYR A 224 3.56 15.54 27.45
N LEU A 225 3.90 16.84 27.41
CA LEU A 225 4.20 17.54 26.15
C LEU A 225 5.41 16.93 25.44
N GLY A 226 6.44 16.53 26.20
CA GLY A 226 7.62 15.85 25.66
C GLY A 226 7.31 14.52 24.99
N MET A 227 6.37 13.73 25.53
CA MET A 227 5.95 12.50 24.86
C MET A 227 5.09 12.77 23.63
N GLN A 228 4.19 13.77 23.67
CA GLN A 228 3.42 14.17 22.49
C GLN A 228 4.32 14.65 21.35
N ASN A 229 5.33 15.47 21.65
CA ASN A 229 6.33 15.92 20.67
C ASN A 229 7.10 14.73 20.07
N LEU A 230 7.54 13.80 20.92
CA LEU A 230 8.26 12.60 20.45
C LEU A 230 7.38 11.71 19.56
N ILE A 231 6.14 11.41 19.97
CA ILE A 231 5.17 10.62 19.18
C ILE A 231 4.94 11.28 17.81
N ASN A 232 4.72 12.61 17.79
CA ASN A 232 4.53 13.35 16.54
C ASN A 232 5.75 13.31 15.61
N ALA A 233 6.96 13.30 16.16
CA ALA A 233 8.20 13.20 15.39
C ALA A 233 8.45 11.80 14.81
N VAL A 234 8.05 10.73 15.52
CA VAL A 234 8.33 9.35 15.10
C VAL A 234 7.20 8.65 14.34
N LYS A 235 5.94 9.12 14.43
CA LYS A 235 4.74 8.39 13.95
C LYS A 235 4.84 7.88 12.51
N GLU A 236 5.41 8.69 11.60
CA GLU A 236 5.53 8.35 10.18
C GLU A 236 6.63 7.30 9.93
N SER A 237 7.62 7.16 10.83
CA SER A 237 8.73 6.20 10.69
C SER A 237 8.47 4.87 11.42
N VAL A 238 7.67 4.87 12.50
CA VAL A 238 7.32 3.64 13.23
C VAL A 238 6.13 2.89 12.64
N GLY A 239 5.30 3.57 11.84
CA GLY A 239 4.08 3.04 11.26
C GLY A 239 2.90 2.97 12.25
N LEU A 240 1.67 3.03 11.72
CA LEU A 240 0.44 2.85 12.48
C LEU A 240 -0.09 1.43 12.29
N SER A 241 -0.63 0.81 13.36
CA SER A 241 -1.21 -0.54 13.29
C SER A 241 -2.42 -0.63 12.34
N GLU A 242 -3.20 0.44 12.16
CA GLU A 242 -4.31 0.48 11.20
C GLU A 242 -3.86 0.60 9.73
N GLY A 243 -2.57 0.83 9.49
CA GLY A 243 -2.00 1.03 8.17
C GLY A 243 -2.04 2.49 7.68
N LYS A 244 -1.14 2.83 6.76
CA LYS A 244 -1.20 4.12 6.03
C LYS A 244 -2.15 4.00 4.85
N LEU A 245 -3.24 4.77 4.88
CA LEU A 245 -4.23 4.78 3.80
C LEU A 245 -3.67 5.48 2.56
N LEU A 246 -3.63 4.77 1.43
CA LEU A 246 -3.22 5.30 0.13
C LEU A 246 -4.45 5.69 -0.71
N PHE A 247 -5.49 4.86 -0.66
CA PHE A 247 -6.77 5.11 -1.30
C PHE A 247 -7.91 4.61 -0.40
N GLY A 248 -9.01 5.36 -0.34
CA GLY A 248 -10.21 4.99 0.38
C GLY A 248 -11.06 6.23 0.72
N PHE A 249 -12.07 6.05 1.56
CA PHE A 249 -13.07 7.07 1.88
C PHE A 249 -13.28 7.27 3.40
N LYS A 250 -12.32 6.83 4.24
CA LYS A 250 -12.39 6.99 5.70
C LYS A 250 -12.08 8.44 6.12
N GLY A 251 -13.09 9.16 6.59
CA GLY A 251 -12.97 10.56 7.03
C GLY A 251 -12.77 11.56 5.88
N ASN A 252 -12.12 12.69 6.15
CA ASN A 252 -11.90 13.77 5.15
C ASN A 252 -10.93 13.41 4.00
N LEU A 253 -10.37 12.20 3.97
CA LEU A 253 -9.37 11.78 2.99
C LEU A 253 -10.00 11.20 1.72
N CYS A 254 -10.72 12.04 0.97
CA CYS A 254 -11.13 11.70 -0.39
C CYS A 254 -9.92 11.81 -1.34
N GLY A 255 -9.53 10.68 -1.95
CA GLY A 255 -8.84 10.65 -3.25
C GLY A 255 -7.62 11.57 -3.45
N LYS A 256 -6.60 11.51 -2.58
CA LYS A 256 -5.32 12.24 -2.76
C LYS A 256 -4.68 12.01 -4.15
N PHE A 257 -4.92 10.85 -4.76
CA PHE A 257 -4.30 10.42 -6.00
C PHE A 257 -5.25 10.48 -7.20
N VAL A 258 -4.82 11.19 -8.25
CA VAL A 258 -5.55 11.32 -9.51
C VAL A 258 -5.21 10.14 -10.42
N TRP A 259 -6.18 9.28 -10.72
CA TRP A 259 -6.02 8.13 -11.62
C TRP A 259 -6.31 8.51 -13.08
N GLY A 260 -5.61 7.87 -14.01
CA GLY A 260 -5.86 7.98 -15.46
C GLY A 260 -5.63 6.66 -16.18
N ALA A 261 -6.23 6.54 -17.37
CA ALA A 261 -6.14 5.34 -18.20
C ALA A 261 -4.79 5.23 -18.94
N LEU A 262 -4.23 4.02 -18.92
CA LEU A 262 -2.98 3.63 -19.57
C LEU A 262 -3.21 2.27 -20.24
N ASP A 263 -4.01 2.28 -21.31
CA ASP A 263 -4.41 1.07 -22.05
C ASP A 263 -3.46 0.75 -23.21
N ASP A 264 -3.67 -0.40 -23.87
CA ASP A 264 -2.89 -0.86 -25.03
C ASP A 264 -2.89 0.06 -26.27
N VAL A 265 -3.66 1.15 -26.26
CA VAL A 265 -3.60 2.21 -27.27
C VAL A 265 -2.19 2.79 -27.44
N VAL A 266 -1.35 2.75 -26.40
CA VAL A 266 0.06 3.16 -26.47
C VAL A 266 0.92 2.25 -27.37
N MET A 267 0.39 1.09 -27.78
CA MET A 267 1.03 0.13 -28.69
C MET A 267 0.21 -0.12 -29.98
N GLY A 268 -0.81 0.71 -30.27
CA GLY A 268 -1.71 0.54 -31.42
C GLY A 268 -3.02 -0.20 -31.12
N GLY A 269 -3.21 -0.66 -29.88
CA GLY A 269 -4.39 -1.37 -29.42
C GLY A 269 -5.66 -0.53 -29.33
N VAL A 270 -6.77 -1.20 -29.04
CA VAL A 270 -8.12 -0.61 -29.02
C VAL A 270 -8.89 -0.89 -27.73
N SER A 271 -8.24 -1.44 -26.72
CA SER A 271 -8.84 -1.59 -25.39
C SER A 271 -9.06 -0.22 -24.75
N GLU A 272 -10.02 -0.11 -23.85
CA GLU A 272 -10.39 1.14 -23.19
C GLU A 272 -10.71 0.89 -21.72
N SER A 273 -10.21 1.73 -20.82
CA SER A 273 -10.63 1.75 -19.43
C SER A 273 -10.74 3.15 -18.85
N ALA A 274 -11.37 3.21 -17.67
CA ALA A 274 -11.47 4.42 -16.86
C ALA A 274 -11.39 4.05 -15.37
N PHE A 275 -10.96 5.04 -14.58
CA PHE A 275 -11.22 5.08 -13.15
C PHE A 275 -12.41 5.99 -12.88
N GLN A 276 -13.33 5.56 -12.03
CA GLN A 276 -14.47 6.34 -11.56
C GLN A 276 -14.63 6.19 -10.05
N ILE A 277 -15.20 7.20 -9.39
CA ILE A 277 -15.70 7.07 -8.02
C ILE A 277 -17.21 6.83 -8.12
N GLN A 278 -17.68 5.69 -7.63
CA GLN A 278 -19.11 5.45 -7.43
C GLN A 278 -19.48 5.99 -6.03
N PRO A 279 -20.47 6.89 -5.88
CA PRO A 279 -20.86 7.44 -4.58
C PRO A 279 -21.43 6.40 -3.61
N THR A 280 -22.00 5.32 -4.14
CA THR A 280 -22.47 4.15 -3.40
C THR A 280 -22.01 2.90 -4.14
N GLY A 281 -21.50 1.91 -3.41
CA GLY A 281 -21.05 0.64 -4.02
C GLY A 281 -19.99 -0.14 -3.25
N SER A 282 -19.41 0.43 -2.18
CA SER A 282 -18.54 -0.31 -1.26
C SER A 282 -19.31 -1.39 -0.47
N GLU A 283 -18.59 -2.22 0.28
CA GLU A 283 -19.18 -3.21 1.20
C GLU A 283 -20.03 -2.59 2.33
N THR A 284 -19.78 -1.32 2.68
CA THR A 284 -20.53 -0.54 3.68
C THR A 284 -21.66 0.31 3.08
N GLY A 285 -21.84 0.28 1.75
CA GLY A 285 -22.77 1.15 1.03
C GLY A 285 -22.23 2.55 0.74
N GLU A 286 -21.06 2.90 1.28
CA GLU A 286 -20.31 4.13 1.02
C GLU A 286 -19.68 4.16 -0.39
N ALA A 287 -18.95 5.23 -0.69
CA ALA A 287 -18.26 5.39 -1.96
C ALA A 287 -17.17 4.33 -2.21
N THR A 288 -16.94 3.99 -3.47
CA THR A 288 -15.91 3.04 -3.91
C THR A 288 -15.17 3.56 -5.14
N GLY A 289 -13.90 3.19 -5.27
CA GLY A 289 -13.20 3.27 -6.55
C GLY A 289 -13.73 2.19 -7.50
N LEU A 290 -13.71 2.48 -8.79
CA LEU A 290 -14.13 1.56 -9.85
C LEU A 290 -13.12 1.61 -11.00
N PHE A 291 -12.41 0.52 -11.22
CA PHE A 291 -11.65 0.28 -12.44
C PHE A 291 -12.54 -0.49 -13.42
N LYS A 292 -12.92 0.10 -14.54
CA LYS A 292 -13.78 -0.56 -15.54
C LYS A 292 -13.35 -0.29 -16.96
N GLY A 293 -13.73 -1.15 -17.89
CA GLY A 293 -13.37 -0.98 -19.29
C GLY A 293 -13.83 -2.11 -20.19
N THR A 294 -13.34 -2.09 -21.42
CA THR A 294 -13.47 -3.17 -22.41
C THR A 294 -12.07 -3.51 -22.94
N VAL A 295 -11.64 -4.77 -22.82
CA VAL A 295 -10.34 -5.23 -23.34
C VAL A 295 -10.51 -6.01 -24.64
N SER A 296 -9.59 -5.81 -25.59
CA SER A 296 -9.50 -6.60 -26.83
C SER A 296 -8.05 -6.81 -27.26
N THR A 297 -7.80 -7.98 -27.82
CA THR A 297 -6.56 -8.44 -28.45
C THR A 297 -6.39 -7.96 -29.90
N SER A 298 -7.39 -7.24 -30.44
CA SER A 298 -7.30 -6.56 -31.74
C SER A 298 -6.07 -5.64 -31.78
N ASN A 299 -5.42 -5.53 -32.95
CA ASN A 299 -4.21 -4.71 -33.17
C ASN A 299 -3.04 -5.01 -32.21
N ASN A 300 -2.80 -6.28 -31.87
CA ASN A 300 -1.78 -6.70 -30.88
C ASN A 300 -2.00 -6.13 -29.46
N GLY A 301 -3.22 -5.69 -29.16
CA GLY A 301 -3.64 -5.29 -27.82
C GLY A 301 -3.83 -6.48 -26.88
N GLY A 302 -4.60 -6.23 -25.83
CA GLY A 302 -4.94 -7.20 -24.79
C GLY A 302 -4.59 -6.73 -23.39
N PHE A 303 -4.50 -5.42 -23.13
CA PHE A 303 -4.46 -4.91 -21.76
C PHE A 303 -5.18 -3.58 -21.56
N THR A 304 -5.73 -3.43 -20.36
CA THR A 304 -6.24 -2.18 -19.81
C THR A 304 -5.54 -1.89 -18.49
N SER A 305 -5.39 -0.61 -18.15
CA SER A 305 -4.77 -0.23 -16.88
C SER A 305 -5.18 1.16 -16.43
N ILE A 306 -5.30 1.35 -15.12
CA ILE A 306 -5.32 2.68 -14.50
C ILE A 306 -4.04 2.89 -13.71
N ARG A 307 -3.40 4.05 -13.89
CA ARG A 307 -2.20 4.49 -13.16
C ARG A 307 -2.49 5.83 -12.50
N THR A 308 -2.05 6.02 -11.25
CA THR A 308 -2.06 7.36 -10.64
C THR A 308 -1.08 8.26 -11.35
N LYS A 309 -1.37 9.56 -11.47
CA LYS A 309 -0.29 10.54 -11.68
C LYS A 309 0.80 10.31 -10.63
N ASN A 310 2.05 10.59 -10.99
CA ASN A 310 3.14 10.48 -10.03
C ASN A 310 2.85 11.40 -8.84
N PHE A 311 3.11 10.90 -7.64
CA PHE A 311 2.89 11.62 -6.40
C PHE A 311 3.86 12.81 -6.31
N THR A 312 3.37 14.01 -5.98
CA THR A 312 4.22 15.22 -5.89
C THR A 312 5.39 15.06 -4.91
N VAL A 313 5.20 14.23 -3.88
CA VAL A 313 6.23 13.74 -2.97
C VAL A 313 6.09 12.21 -2.92
N PRO A 314 7.18 11.43 -2.99
CA PRO A 314 7.10 9.98 -2.86
C PRO A 314 6.51 9.58 -1.50
N GLU A 315 5.72 8.51 -1.49
CA GLU A 315 5.23 7.93 -0.25
C GLU A 315 6.27 6.97 0.34
N ASP A 316 6.72 7.28 1.55
CA ASP A 316 7.50 6.36 2.37
C ASP A 316 6.54 5.37 3.06
N LEU A 317 6.67 4.09 2.70
CA LEU A 317 6.02 2.93 3.29
C LEU A 317 7.04 1.93 3.87
N SER A 318 8.31 2.30 4.03
CA SER A 318 9.33 1.47 4.69
C SER A 318 9.03 1.05 6.16
N PRO A 319 8.09 1.68 6.91
CA PRO A 319 7.62 1.14 8.20
C PRO A 319 6.69 -0.07 8.09
N TYR A 320 6.23 -0.43 6.89
CA TYR A 320 5.20 -1.43 6.62
C TYR A 320 5.76 -2.64 5.87
N ASP A 321 5.07 -3.79 5.97
CA ASP A 321 5.50 -5.05 5.35
C ASP A 321 4.92 -5.28 3.95
N GLY A 322 3.87 -4.55 3.59
CA GLY A 322 3.19 -4.67 2.30
C GLY A 322 2.01 -3.73 2.14
N VAL A 323 1.23 -3.94 1.09
CA VAL A 323 -0.05 -3.26 0.83
C VAL A 323 -1.22 -4.24 0.76
N GLU A 324 -2.36 -3.82 1.30
CA GLU A 324 -3.63 -4.54 1.28
C GLU A 324 -4.62 -3.76 0.39
N LEU A 325 -5.26 -4.46 -0.55
CA LEU A 325 -6.35 -3.94 -1.37
C LEU A 325 -7.65 -4.61 -0.94
N ARG A 326 -8.68 -3.82 -0.65
CA ARG A 326 -10.04 -4.31 -0.45
C ARG A 326 -10.81 -4.17 -1.75
N VAL A 327 -11.10 -5.30 -2.41
CA VAL A 327 -11.66 -5.35 -3.78
C VAL A 327 -12.90 -6.23 -3.84
N LYS A 328 -13.85 -5.88 -4.71
CA LYS A 328 -14.95 -6.77 -5.09
C LYS A 328 -14.56 -7.51 -6.36
N GLY A 329 -14.35 -8.81 -6.28
CA GLY A 329 -13.82 -9.59 -7.39
C GLY A 329 -14.83 -9.84 -8.50
N ASP A 330 -14.32 -10.09 -9.71
CA ASP A 330 -15.14 -10.44 -10.88
C ASP A 330 -14.79 -11.82 -11.48
N GLY A 331 -13.87 -12.56 -10.84
CA GLY A 331 -13.39 -13.86 -11.30
C GLY A 331 -12.08 -13.81 -12.08
N ARG A 332 -11.48 -12.62 -12.23
CA ARG A 332 -10.26 -12.40 -13.03
C ARG A 332 -9.03 -12.17 -12.17
N ARG A 333 -7.89 -12.41 -12.79
CA ARG A 333 -6.54 -12.12 -12.30
C ARG A 333 -6.09 -10.76 -12.79
N TYR A 334 -5.68 -9.93 -11.85
CA TYR A 334 -5.18 -8.58 -12.06
C TYR A 334 -3.74 -8.46 -11.58
N LYS A 335 -3.10 -7.33 -11.89
CA LYS A 335 -1.79 -6.95 -11.35
C LYS A 335 -1.89 -5.65 -10.59
N LEU A 336 -1.27 -5.60 -9.41
CA LEU A 336 -0.77 -4.36 -8.82
C LEU A 336 0.63 -4.13 -9.36
N ILE A 337 0.90 -2.90 -9.81
CA ILE A 337 2.22 -2.40 -10.18
C ILE A 337 2.51 -1.17 -9.32
N ILE A 338 3.60 -1.21 -8.57
CA ILE A 338 4.13 -0.09 -7.78
C ILE A 338 5.33 0.51 -8.51
N ARG A 339 5.38 1.84 -8.63
CA ARG A 339 6.51 2.56 -9.24
C ARG A 339 7.35 3.24 -8.15
N THR A 340 8.66 3.27 -8.38
CA THR A 340 9.63 4.00 -7.53
C THR A 340 10.47 5.00 -8.34
N SER A 341 10.00 5.34 -9.54
CA SER A 341 10.61 6.32 -10.44
C SER A 341 9.54 7.28 -10.97
N TYR A 342 9.95 8.51 -11.24
CA TYR A 342 9.10 9.52 -11.89
C TYR A 342 9.03 9.33 -13.41
N GLU A 343 9.97 8.60 -13.99
CA GLU A 343 10.05 8.39 -15.43
C GLU A 343 8.86 7.59 -15.98
N TRP A 344 8.47 7.92 -17.22
CA TRP A 344 7.26 7.41 -17.86
C TRP A 344 7.27 5.88 -18.05
N ASP A 345 8.31 5.37 -18.71
CA ASP A 345 8.45 3.97 -19.12
C ASP A 345 9.69 3.32 -18.47
N THR A 346 9.49 2.86 -17.24
CA THR A 346 10.53 2.22 -16.40
C THR A 346 10.07 0.86 -15.87
N ILE A 347 10.91 0.24 -15.05
CA ILE A 347 10.53 -0.94 -14.25
C ILE A 347 9.31 -0.60 -13.36
N GLY A 348 8.42 -1.57 -13.22
CA GLY A 348 7.33 -1.58 -12.24
C GLY A 348 7.43 -2.82 -11.35
N TYR A 349 7.38 -2.62 -10.05
CA TYR A 349 7.40 -3.70 -9.08
C TYR A 349 6.00 -4.30 -8.97
N THR A 350 5.86 -5.54 -9.40
CA THR A 350 4.58 -6.11 -9.84
C THR A 350 4.23 -7.37 -9.06
N ALA A 351 2.97 -7.47 -8.63
CA ALA A 351 2.39 -8.71 -8.12
C ALA A 351 1.01 -8.96 -8.78
N SER A 352 0.82 -10.17 -9.29
CA SER A 352 -0.47 -10.64 -9.80
C SER A 352 -1.31 -11.26 -8.68
N PHE A 353 -2.62 -11.01 -8.68
CA PHE A 353 -3.57 -11.57 -7.73
C PHE A 353 -4.85 -12.01 -8.43
N ASP A 354 -5.44 -13.12 -7.96
CA ASP A 354 -6.74 -13.60 -8.42
C ASP A 354 -7.88 -12.95 -7.61
N THR A 355 -9.11 -13.01 -8.14
CA THR A 355 -10.28 -12.48 -7.44
C THR A 355 -11.47 -13.45 -7.51
N THR A 356 -12.15 -13.70 -6.39
CA THR A 356 -13.42 -14.46 -6.38
C THR A 356 -14.57 -13.59 -6.88
N LYS A 357 -15.35 -14.10 -7.85
CA LYS A 357 -16.44 -13.36 -8.49
C LYS A 357 -17.58 -13.02 -7.52
N GLY A 358 -17.92 -11.73 -7.42
CA GLY A 358 -19.02 -11.21 -6.61
C GLY A 358 -18.64 -10.88 -5.16
N GLU A 359 -17.50 -11.39 -4.68
CA GLU A 359 -17.10 -11.32 -3.28
C GLU A 359 -16.14 -10.16 -2.97
N TRP A 360 -16.36 -9.52 -1.81
CA TRP A 360 -15.42 -8.57 -1.24
C TRP A 360 -14.29 -9.29 -0.50
N GLN A 361 -13.06 -9.15 -0.99
CA GLN A 361 -11.87 -9.81 -0.45
C GLN A 361 -10.74 -8.82 -0.18
N SER A 362 -9.86 -9.17 0.76
CA SER A 362 -8.67 -8.40 1.12
C SER A 362 -7.44 -9.08 0.54
N VAL A 363 -6.85 -8.48 -0.49
CA VAL A 363 -5.65 -8.98 -1.16
C VAL A 363 -4.43 -8.35 -0.50
N ARG A 364 -3.69 -9.13 0.30
CA ARG A 364 -2.41 -8.70 0.88
C ARG A 364 -1.26 -9.02 -0.06
N ILE A 365 -0.46 -8.01 -0.38
CA ILE A 365 0.72 -8.09 -1.23
C ILE A 365 1.92 -7.67 -0.38
N PRO A 366 2.72 -8.62 0.15
CA PRO A 366 3.99 -8.32 0.80
C PRO A 366 4.93 -7.58 -0.15
N PHE A 367 5.70 -6.62 0.37
CA PHE A 367 6.74 -5.96 -0.43
C PHE A 367 7.82 -6.93 -0.91
N SER A 368 8.08 -7.99 -0.13
CA SER A 368 9.01 -9.08 -0.47
C SER A 368 8.53 -9.98 -1.61
N SER A 369 7.25 -9.94 -2.02
CA SER A 369 6.74 -10.70 -3.16
C SER A 369 6.64 -9.89 -4.46
N LEU A 370 7.08 -8.63 -4.46
CA LEU A 370 7.05 -7.78 -5.65
C LEU A 370 8.20 -8.12 -6.61
N ILE A 371 7.86 -8.40 -7.87
CA ILE A 371 8.82 -8.76 -8.91
C ILE A 371 9.11 -7.52 -9.78
N PRO A 372 10.37 -7.12 -10.01
CA PRO A 372 10.69 -6.04 -10.95
C PRO A 372 10.37 -6.48 -12.39
N VAL A 373 9.48 -5.74 -13.06
CA VAL A 373 9.03 -6.05 -14.43
C VAL A 373 9.20 -4.83 -15.33
N PHE A 374 9.76 -5.05 -16.52
CA PHE A 374 9.77 -4.07 -17.62
C PHE A 374 9.07 -4.66 -18.84
N ARG A 375 8.04 -3.96 -19.36
CA ARG A 375 7.24 -4.37 -20.53
C ARG A 375 6.89 -5.89 -20.55
N ALA A 376 6.31 -6.36 -19.44
CA ALA A 376 5.92 -7.76 -19.16
C ALA A 376 7.05 -8.81 -19.06
N ARG A 377 8.32 -8.41 -19.09
CA ARG A 377 9.48 -9.27 -18.79
C ARG A 377 10.02 -9.02 -17.38
N THR A 378 10.40 -10.08 -16.69
CA THR A 378 11.09 -10.01 -15.41
C THR A 378 12.49 -9.42 -15.60
N ALA A 379 12.84 -8.39 -14.83
CA ALA A 379 14.15 -7.73 -14.88
C ALA A 379 15.04 -8.26 -13.75
N THR A 380 15.79 -9.33 -14.01
CA THR A 380 16.61 -10.04 -13.00
C THR A 380 17.69 -9.16 -12.36
N ASP A 381 18.23 -8.22 -13.13
CA ASP A 381 19.35 -7.37 -12.73
C ASP A 381 18.88 -6.03 -12.12
N ALA A 382 17.57 -5.89 -11.90
CA ALA A 382 16.99 -4.71 -11.28
C ALA A 382 17.29 -4.64 -9.77
N PRO A 383 17.38 -3.43 -9.19
CA PRO A 383 17.41 -3.27 -7.74
C PRO A 383 16.20 -3.94 -7.04
N PRO A 384 16.33 -4.30 -5.76
CA PRO A 384 15.18 -4.72 -4.96
C PRO A 384 14.19 -3.56 -4.76
N PHE A 385 12.94 -3.89 -4.45
CA PHE A 385 11.89 -2.90 -4.20
C PHE A 385 12.24 -1.97 -3.01
N ASP A 386 12.26 -0.67 -3.27
CA ASP A 386 12.42 0.38 -2.26
C ASP A 386 11.05 0.90 -1.81
N ALA A 387 10.62 0.47 -0.63
CA ALA A 387 9.37 0.91 -0.01
C ALA A 387 9.40 2.37 0.47
N SER A 388 10.57 3.03 0.53
CA SER A 388 10.70 4.41 1.01
C SER A 388 10.43 5.48 -0.06
N ASN A 389 10.33 5.08 -1.33
CA ASN A 389 10.29 5.99 -2.47
C ASN A 389 9.19 5.60 -3.49
N ILE A 390 7.96 5.42 -3.04
CA ILE A 390 6.85 5.02 -3.93
C ILE A 390 6.30 6.26 -4.65
N THR A 391 6.36 6.26 -5.98
CA THR A 391 5.99 7.40 -6.83
C THR A 391 4.63 7.26 -7.49
N ALA A 392 4.14 6.04 -7.75
CA ALA A 392 2.80 5.82 -8.32
C ALA A 392 2.28 4.40 -8.06
N LEU A 393 0.96 4.26 -8.08
CA LEU A 393 0.24 2.98 -8.07
C LEU A 393 -0.43 2.75 -9.42
N GLN A 394 -0.52 1.49 -9.84
CA GLN A 394 -1.13 1.09 -11.10
C GLN A 394 -1.84 -0.25 -10.94
N LEU A 395 -3.08 -0.35 -11.42
CA LEU A 395 -3.85 -1.60 -11.53
C LEU A 395 -3.99 -1.97 -13.01
N MET A 396 -3.77 -3.23 -13.35
CA MET A 396 -3.78 -3.71 -14.74
C MET A 396 -4.56 -5.02 -14.88
N PHE A 397 -5.34 -5.12 -15.96
CA PHE A 397 -5.87 -6.38 -16.47
C PHE A 397 -5.23 -6.66 -17.84
N SER A 398 -4.58 -7.80 -18.01
CA SER A 398 -3.79 -8.10 -19.21
C SER A 398 -3.84 -9.57 -19.62
N LYS A 399 -3.79 -9.80 -20.94
CA LYS A 399 -3.66 -11.12 -21.59
C LYS A 399 -2.44 -11.90 -21.16
N PHE A 400 -1.32 -11.20 -20.94
CA PHE A 400 -0.05 -11.80 -20.55
C PHE A 400 0.18 -11.66 -19.04
N GLU A 401 0.74 -12.68 -18.42
CA GLU A 401 1.43 -12.64 -17.13
C GLU A 401 2.90 -12.23 -17.36
N TYR A 402 3.81 -12.71 -16.52
CA TYR A 402 5.26 -12.53 -16.64
C TYR A 402 5.83 -13.38 -17.79
N ASP A 403 6.85 -12.86 -18.47
CA ASP A 403 7.72 -13.58 -19.39
C ASP A 403 6.96 -14.29 -20.53
N GLY A 404 5.91 -13.64 -21.04
CA GLY A 404 5.10 -14.10 -22.17
C GLY A 404 4.07 -15.18 -21.83
N LYS A 405 3.99 -15.64 -20.57
CA LYS A 405 2.93 -16.56 -20.11
C LYS A 405 1.56 -15.91 -20.29
N LEU A 406 0.51 -16.71 -20.50
CA LEU A 406 -0.87 -16.20 -20.59
C LEU A 406 -1.50 -16.08 -19.19
N ASN A 407 -2.37 -15.08 -19.01
CA ASN A 407 -3.24 -14.97 -17.86
C ASN A 407 -4.37 -16.02 -17.99
N PRO A 408 -4.50 -16.98 -17.06
CA PRO A 408 -5.44 -18.10 -17.18
C PRO A 408 -6.91 -17.68 -17.09
N THR A 409 -7.19 -16.47 -16.63
CA THR A 409 -8.54 -15.91 -16.47
C THR A 409 -8.88 -14.83 -17.51
N PHE A 410 -8.00 -14.60 -18.48
CA PHE A 410 -8.20 -13.53 -19.46
C PHE A 410 -9.38 -13.84 -20.40
N ALA A 411 -10.31 -12.89 -20.48
CA ALA A 411 -11.40 -12.88 -21.44
C ALA A 411 -11.55 -11.47 -22.03
N GLU A 412 -11.76 -11.39 -23.35
CA GLU A 412 -12.13 -10.14 -24.03
C GLU A 412 -13.49 -9.62 -23.57
N GLY A 413 -13.75 -8.33 -23.81
CA GLY A 413 -15.00 -7.68 -23.48
C GLY A 413 -14.94 -6.86 -22.19
N GLN A 414 -16.12 -6.59 -21.62
CA GLN A 414 -16.28 -5.71 -20.48
C GLN A 414 -15.76 -6.34 -19.18
N PHE A 415 -15.19 -5.52 -18.29
CA PHE A 415 -14.80 -5.88 -16.92
C PHE A 415 -15.06 -4.72 -15.96
N GLU A 416 -15.27 -5.04 -14.68
CA GLU A 416 -15.39 -4.07 -13.60
C GLU A 416 -14.74 -4.63 -12.33
N LEU A 417 -13.84 -3.86 -11.72
CA LEU A 417 -13.19 -4.14 -10.44
C LEU A 417 -13.43 -2.97 -9.48
N PRO A 418 -14.49 -3.02 -8.65
CA PRO A 418 -14.66 -2.10 -7.53
C PRO A 418 -13.60 -2.32 -6.44
N PHE A 419 -13.10 -1.25 -5.85
CA PHE A 419 -12.17 -1.31 -4.71
C PHE A 419 -12.42 -0.19 -3.70
N SER A 420 -12.57 -0.54 -2.42
CA SER A 420 -12.95 0.39 -1.35
C SER A 420 -11.75 0.99 -0.64
N SER A 421 -10.62 0.29 -0.57
CA SER A 421 -9.36 0.87 -0.08
C SER A 421 -8.09 0.20 -0.62
N ILE A 422 -7.00 0.95 -0.62
CA ILE A 422 -5.61 0.48 -0.71
C ILE A 422 -4.89 1.09 0.51
N ARG A 423 -4.27 0.25 1.35
CA ARG A 423 -3.53 0.69 2.54
C ARG A 423 -2.24 -0.10 2.71
N ALA A 424 -1.23 0.50 3.34
CA ALA A 424 -0.09 -0.26 3.84
C ALA A 424 -0.49 -1.10 5.07
N TYR A 425 0.19 -2.21 5.36
CA TYR A 425 -0.09 -3.03 6.56
C TYR A 425 1.20 -3.52 7.25
N ILE A 426 1.07 -3.88 8.52
CA ILE A 426 2.11 -4.57 9.32
C ILE A 426 1.66 -6.02 9.51
N ASN A 427 2.59 -6.98 9.43
CA ASN A 427 2.30 -8.39 9.67
C ASN A 427 1.91 -8.64 11.14
N GLU A 428 0.97 -9.56 11.34
CA GLU A 428 0.65 -10.08 12.66
C GLU A 428 1.64 -11.20 13.07
N PRO A 429 2.03 -11.31 14.35
CA PRO A 429 1.64 -10.43 15.46
C PRO A 429 2.38 -9.10 15.46
N ILE A 430 1.64 -7.97 15.58
CA ILE A 430 2.25 -6.64 15.63
C ILE A 430 3.06 -6.46 16.93
N THR A 431 4.38 -6.60 16.81
CA THR A 431 5.34 -6.32 17.88
C THR A 431 5.35 -4.82 18.24
N PRO A 432 5.35 -4.43 19.54
CA PRO A 432 5.31 -3.02 19.95
C PRO A 432 6.39 -2.16 19.30
N ARG A 433 5.95 -1.07 18.65
CA ARG A 433 6.81 -0.13 17.92
C ARG A 433 7.22 1.09 18.74
N PHE A 434 6.47 1.40 19.79
CA PHE A 434 6.78 2.45 20.76
C PHE A 434 6.59 1.88 22.17
N VAL A 435 7.66 1.87 22.98
CA VAL A 435 7.65 1.38 24.36
C VAL A 435 8.03 2.53 25.27
N HIS A 436 7.08 3.04 26.07
CA HIS A 436 7.37 4.04 27.09
C HIS A 436 7.61 3.40 28.46
N VAL A 437 8.72 3.75 29.11
CA VAL A 437 9.07 3.28 30.45
C VAL A 437 8.66 4.34 31.48
N SER A 438 7.46 4.19 32.03
CA SER A 438 6.88 5.12 33.02
C SER A 438 6.78 4.51 34.42
N SER A 439 6.88 5.37 35.43
CA SER A 439 6.63 5.02 36.84
C SER A 439 5.17 5.20 37.27
N ALA A 440 4.26 5.68 36.40
CA ALA A 440 2.86 5.89 36.77
C ALA A 440 2.04 4.59 36.89
N GLY A 441 2.46 3.52 36.22
CA GLY A 441 1.72 2.24 36.21
C GLY A 441 1.56 1.57 37.57
N VAL A 442 2.41 1.90 38.56
CA VAL A 442 2.39 1.28 39.90
C VAL A 442 1.53 2.01 40.93
N THR A 443 1.22 3.30 40.74
CA THR A 443 0.32 4.03 41.66
C THR A 443 -0.32 5.21 40.96
N ARG A 444 -1.66 5.17 40.81
CA ARG A 444 -2.46 6.32 40.40
C ARG A 444 -2.58 7.30 41.57
N PRO A 445 -2.13 8.56 41.46
CA PRO A 445 -2.53 9.62 42.38
C PRO A 445 -4.04 9.73 42.41
N GLU A 446 -4.59 10.24 43.53
CA GLU A 446 -6.00 10.65 43.62
C GLU A 446 -7.05 9.53 43.39
N ARG A 447 -6.64 8.25 43.33
CA ARG A 447 -7.60 7.14 43.29
C ARG A 447 -8.47 7.13 44.57
N PRO A 448 -9.79 6.87 44.48
CA PRO A 448 -10.64 6.75 45.66
C PRO A 448 -10.09 5.73 46.66
N GLY A 449 -10.11 6.08 47.95
CA GLY A 449 -9.58 5.24 49.03
C GLY A 449 -8.05 5.17 49.12
N LEU A 450 -7.30 6.07 48.47
CA LEU A 450 -5.84 6.12 48.58
C LEU A 450 -5.38 6.62 49.96
N ASP A 451 -5.03 5.68 50.84
CA ASP A 451 -4.28 5.99 52.06
C ASP A 451 -2.85 6.44 51.72
N LEU A 452 -2.65 7.76 51.65
CA LEU A 452 -1.37 8.40 51.36
C LEU A 452 -0.27 8.01 52.36
N SER A 453 -0.60 7.76 53.63
CA SER A 453 0.42 7.45 54.67
C SER A 453 1.22 6.18 54.34
N LYS A 454 0.59 5.23 53.65
CA LYS A 454 1.16 3.95 53.21
C LYS A 454 1.83 4.02 51.82
N GLN A 455 1.87 5.18 51.17
CA GLN A 455 2.42 5.32 49.81
C GLN A 455 3.90 5.72 49.79
N PRO A 456 4.66 5.34 48.75
CA PRO A 456 6.03 5.79 48.57
C PRO A 456 6.11 7.33 48.45
N PRO A 457 7.26 7.95 48.79
CA PRO A 457 7.41 9.41 48.78
C PRO A 457 6.98 10.09 47.47
N ALA A 458 7.23 9.49 46.31
CA ALA A 458 6.83 10.04 45.01
C ALA A 458 5.31 10.22 44.84
N VAL A 459 4.49 9.46 45.57
CA VAL A 459 3.02 9.56 45.56
C VAL A 459 2.55 10.55 46.63
N ARG A 460 3.13 10.47 47.83
CA ARG A 460 2.85 11.42 48.94
C ARG A 460 3.18 12.86 48.56
N MET A 461 4.28 13.05 47.83
CA MET A 461 4.82 14.35 47.42
C MET A 461 4.48 14.69 45.97
N ASN A 462 3.45 14.08 45.37
CA ASN A 462 3.17 14.25 43.94
C ASN A 462 2.93 15.73 43.57
N LYS A 463 2.22 16.48 44.42
CA LYS A 463 1.89 17.90 44.18
C LYS A 463 3.13 18.79 44.31
N GLU A 464 3.94 18.55 45.33
CA GLU A 464 5.21 19.21 45.62
C GLU A 464 6.24 18.94 44.50
N LEU A 465 6.18 17.76 43.89
CA LEU A 465 6.96 17.37 42.71
C LEU A 465 6.30 17.76 41.38
N GLY A 466 5.50 18.83 41.37
CA GLY A 466 4.91 19.40 40.14
C GLY A 466 3.93 18.48 39.43
N SER A 467 3.18 17.66 40.18
CA SER A 467 2.21 16.67 39.70
C SER A 467 2.80 15.62 38.74
N ILE A 468 4.06 15.23 38.95
CA ILE A 468 4.82 14.29 38.11
C ILE A 468 4.05 13.01 37.72
N LEU A 469 3.41 12.33 38.68
CA LEU A 469 2.68 11.10 38.41
C LEU A 469 1.35 11.36 37.67
N THR A 470 0.77 12.55 37.83
CA THR A 470 -0.44 12.98 37.11
C THR A 470 -0.12 13.17 35.62
N TYR A 471 0.98 13.86 35.29
CA TYR A 471 1.39 14.04 33.90
C TYR A 471 1.85 12.72 33.25
N LYS A 472 2.55 11.85 33.98
CA LYS A 472 2.90 10.49 33.53
C LYS A 472 1.71 9.54 33.34
N LEU A 473 0.51 9.88 33.84
CA LEU A 473 -0.74 9.13 33.65
C LEU A 473 -1.60 9.73 32.52
N LYS A 474 -1.45 11.04 32.26
CA LYS A 474 -2.12 11.77 31.19
C LYS A 474 -1.45 11.56 29.82
N ALA A 475 -0.15 11.31 29.83
CA ALA A 475 0.69 10.97 28.69
C ALA A 475 0.36 9.56 28.17
#